data_AF-A0A938YPH6-F1
#
_entry.id   AF-A0A938YPH6-F1
#
_cell.length_a   1.000
_cell.length_b   1.000
_cell.length_c   1.000
_cell.angle_alpha   90.00
_cell.angle_beta   90.00
_cell.angle_gamma   90.00
#
_symmetry.space_group_name_H-M   'P 1'
#
loop_
_entity.id
_entity.type
_entity.pdbx_description
1 polymer ?
#
loop_
_entity_poly.entity_id
_entity_poly.type
_entity_poly.pdbx_seq_one_letter_code
_entity_poly.pdbx_strand_id
1 'polypeptide(L)'
;MSLFTLTFGSGREKPVYSEIEVVRPSDSIRVDPSKENKVEVKKACTFFKCPGVYIVGEVVSGVVKENMVGSCNGKQFEIEEVEGKFGNAGKEGMNIGMSVSGISLEDLKKGDVISLSPAE
;
A
#
# COMPACT_ATOMS: atom_id res chain seq x y z
N MET A 1 -28.45 -4.30 1.23
CA MET A 1 -29.21 -3.16 1.80
C MET A 1 -28.21 -2.21 2.44
N SER A 2 -27.94 -1.05 1.83
CA SER A 2 -27.09 -0.01 2.43
C SER A 2 -27.97 1.02 3.12
N LEU A 3 -27.66 1.30 4.38
CA LEU A 3 -28.30 2.35 5.16
C LEU A 3 -27.60 3.68 4.84
N PHE A 4 -28.31 4.58 4.16
CA PHE A 4 -27.88 5.96 3.94
C PHE A 4 -28.62 6.85 4.94
N THR A 5 -27.89 7.52 5.83
CA THR A 5 -28.45 8.51 6.75
C THR A 5 -28.29 9.92 6.17
N LEU A 6 -29.41 10.53 5.77
CA LEU A 6 -29.55 11.92 5.34
C LEU A 6 -29.97 12.78 6.53
N THR A 7 -29.09 13.65 7.01
CA THR A 7 -29.43 14.70 7.99
C THR A 7 -29.65 16.03 7.27
N PHE A 8 -30.86 16.56 7.33
CA PHE A 8 -31.19 17.90 6.80
C PHE A 8 -30.99 18.96 7.89
N GLY A 9 -29.93 19.75 7.78
CA GLY A 9 -29.76 20.99 8.55
C GLY A 9 -30.57 22.12 7.92
N SER A 10 -31.58 22.63 8.65
CA SER A 10 -32.34 23.81 8.25
C SER A 10 -31.61 25.06 8.74
N GLY A 11 -31.02 25.84 7.84
CA GLY A 11 -30.39 27.11 8.20
C GLY A 11 -29.66 27.73 7.03
N ARG A 12 -30.11 28.92 6.62
CA ARG A 12 -29.59 29.70 5.50
C ARG A 12 -28.14 30.13 5.74
N GLU A 13 -27.17 29.43 5.18
CA GLU A 13 -25.85 29.98 4.90
C GLU A 13 -25.34 29.50 3.53
N LYS A 14 -24.62 30.38 2.84
CA LYS A 14 -24.17 30.25 1.45
C LYS A 14 -23.45 28.92 1.21
N PRO A 15 -23.52 28.30 0.02
CA PRO A 15 -22.69 27.16 -0.29
C PRO A 15 -21.26 27.66 -0.46
N VAL A 16 -20.52 27.70 0.65
CA VAL A 16 -19.09 27.45 0.57
C VAL A 16 -19.02 26.01 0.10
N TYR A 17 -18.56 25.79 -1.14
CA TYR A 17 -18.13 24.47 -1.57
C TYR A 17 -16.95 24.10 -0.68
N SER A 18 -17.24 23.61 0.53
CA SER A 18 -16.28 22.83 1.29
C SER A 18 -16.09 21.57 0.45
N GLU A 19 -14.94 21.50 -0.22
CA GLU A 19 -14.47 20.25 -0.82
C GLU A 19 -14.69 19.15 0.23
N ILE A 20 -15.58 18.22 -0.10
CA ILE A 20 -15.82 17.06 0.76
C ILE A 20 -14.55 16.24 0.64
N GLU A 21 -13.59 16.47 1.53
CA GLU A 21 -12.43 15.60 1.68
C GLU A 21 -12.95 14.25 2.17
N VAL A 22 -13.07 13.32 1.24
CA VAL A 22 -13.34 11.91 1.56
C VAL A 22 -12.08 11.36 2.19
N VAL A 23 -11.94 11.53 3.51
CA VAL A 23 -10.84 10.96 4.29
C VAL A 23 -11.00 9.44 4.28
N ARG A 24 -10.14 8.76 3.52
CA ARG A 24 -10.07 7.30 3.52
C ARG A 24 -9.33 6.86 4.79
N PRO A 25 -9.66 5.71 5.38
CA PRO A 25 -8.91 5.17 6.52
C PRO A 25 -7.39 5.04 6.24
N SER A 26 -7.00 4.88 4.98
CA SER A 26 -5.61 4.89 4.50
C SER A 26 -4.87 6.21 4.76
N ASP A 27 -5.58 7.34 4.81
CA ASP A 27 -4.98 8.68 4.91
C ASP A 27 -4.48 8.97 6.33
N SER A 28 -4.97 8.20 7.32
CA SER A 28 -4.51 8.26 8.71
C SER A 28 -3.20 7.50 8.96
N ILE A 29 -2.69 6.77 7.96
CA ILE A 29 -1.51 5.92 8.12
C ILE A 29 -0.26 6.77 7.91
N ARG A 30 0.33 7.26 9.00
CA ARG A 30 1.62 7.95 8.95
C ARG A 30 2.75 6.93 8.89
N VAL A 31 3.73 7.19 8.03
CA VAL A 31 4.97 6.41 7.98
C VAL A 31 5.86 6.97 9.08
N ASP A 32 6.19 6.15 10.08
CA ASP A 32 7.16 6.51 11.09
C ASP A 32 8.57 6.33 10.50
N PRO A 33 9.39 7.39 10.34
CA PRO A 33 10.72 7.29 9.74
C PRO A 33 11.71 6.49 10.61
N SER A 34 11.37 6.24 11.87
CA SER A 34 12.20 5.46 12.80
C SER A 34 11.98 3.95 12.73
N LYS A 35 10.99 3.47 11.96
CA LYS A 35 10.68 2.04 11.84
C LYS A 35 11.08 1.53 10.46
N GLU A 36 11.87 0.46 10.42
CA GLU A 36 12.14 -0.27 9.19
C GLU A 36 10.84 -0.92 8.69
N ASN A 37 10.48 -0.63 7.44
CA ASN A 37 9.32 -1.22 6.80
C ASN A 37 9.74 -2.56 6.20
N LYS A 38 9.20 -3.66 6.73
CA LYS A 38 9.57 -5.03 6.33
C LYS A 38 8.35 -5.80 5.88
N VAL A 39 8.51 -6.54 4.79
CA VAL A 39 7.45 -7.39 4.22
C VAL A 39 8.01 -8.77 3.95
N GLU A 40 7.34 -9.79 4.48
CA GLU A 40 7.65 -11.18 4.16
C GLU A 40 6.87 -11.62 2.93
N VAL A 41 7.56 -12.14 1.93
CA VAL A 41 6.97 -12.62 0.68
C VAL A 41 6.27 -13.96 0.91
N LYS A 42 4.95 -14.00 0.78
CA LYS A 42 4.18 -15.25 0.79
C LYS A 42 4.07 -15.89 -0.59
N LYS A 43 3.94 -15.06 -1.62
CA LYS A 43 3.83 -15.50 -3.02
C LYS A 43 4.25 -14.39 -3.96
N ALA A 44 4.90 -14.72 -5.06
CA ALA A 44 5.14 -13.82 -6.18
C ALA A 44 4.54 -14.42 -7.46
N CYS A 45 3.98 -13.58 -8.32
CA CYS A 45 3.42 -13.96 -9.60
C CYS A 45 3.62 -12.85 -10.64
N THR A 46 3.74 -13.20 -11.91
CA THR A 46 3.74 -12.26 -13.03
C THR A 46 2.44 -12.38 -13.80
N PHE A 47 1.90 -11.27 -14.28
CA PHE A 47 0.71 -11.28 -15.13
C PHE A 47 1.13 -11.30 -16.59
N PHE A 48 0.50 -12.14 -17.41
CA PHE A 48 0.88 -12.37 -18.81
C PHE A 48 0.89 -11.10 -19.71
N LYS A 49 0.24 -10.01 -19.27
CA LYS A 49 0.17 -8.73 -20.01
C LYS A 49 0.84 -7.54 -19.30
N CYS A 50 1.36 -7.72 -18.08
CA CYS A 50 2.01 -6.66 -17.33
C CYS A 50 3.46 -7.08 -17.05
N PRO A 51 4.46 -6.28 -17.46
CA PRO A 51 5.87 -6.62 -17.26
C PRO A 51 6.30 -6.58 -15.78
N GLY A 52 5.45 -6.12 -14.87
CA GLY A 52 5.70 -6.09 -13.43
C GLY A 52 5.51 -7.43 -12.73
N VAL A 53 6.17 -7.58 -11.59
CA VAL A 53 5.96 -8.71 -10.66
C VAL A 53 4.95 -8.28 -9.61
N TYR A 54 3.96 -9.11 -9.35
CA TYR A 54 3.00 -8.92 -8.27
C TYR A 54 3.38 -9.80 -7.08
N ILE A 55 3.59 -9.17 -5.93
CA ILE A 55 4.02 -9.81 -4.69
C ILE A 55 2.86 -9.78 -3.71
N VAL A 56 2.50 -10.93 -3.17
CA VAL A 56 1.63 -11.05 -2.00
C VAL A 56 2.51 -11.31 -0.79
N GLY A 57 2.46 -10.42 0.18
CA GLY A 57 3.28 -10.49 1.39
C GLY A 57 2.53 -10.09 2.65
N GLU A 58 3.15 -10.36 3.79
CA GLU A 58 2.70 -9.89 5.10
C GLU A 58 3.65 -8.82 5.62
N VAL A 59 3.10 -7.69 6.07
CA VAL A 59 3.90 -6.62 6.68
C VAL A 59 4.35 -7.08 8.06
N VAL A 60 5.64 -7.35 8.22
CA VAL A 60 6.23 -7.81 9.49
C VAL A 60 6.54 -6.64 10.42
N SER A 61 6.85 -5.47 9.85
CA SER A 61 7.15 -4.25 10.61
C SER A 61 6.87 -3.01 9.77
N GLY A 62 6.43 -1.95 10.43
CA GLY A 62 6.28 -0.63 9.82
C GLY A 62 5.02 -0.48 8.96
N VAL A 63 5.13 0.36 7.93
CA VAL A 63 4.06 0.74 7.02
C VAL A 63 4.55 0.63 5.59
N VAL A 64 3.70 0.09 4.73
CA VAL A 64 3.94 0.00 3.29
C VAL A 64 2.97 0.92 2.56
N LYS A 65 3.48 1.70 1.61
CA LYS A 65 2.71 2.57 0.73
C LYS A 65 3.24 2.50 -0.70
N GLU A 66 2.44 3.02 -1.62
CA GLU A 66 2.83 3.29 -3.01
C GLU A 66 4.06 4.21 -3.09
N ASN A 67 4.82 4.10 -4.18
CA ASN A 67 6.05 4.87 -4.45
C ASN A 67 7.15 4.67 -3.39
N MET A 68 7.15 3.52 -2.70
CA MET A 68 8.27 3.11 -1.87
C MET A 68 9.28 2.32 -2.69
N VAL A 69 10.56 2.49 -2.37
CA VAL A 69 11.65 1.72 -2.98
C VAL A 69 11.98 0.56 -2.08
N GLY A 70 12.01 -0.63 -2.66
CA GLY A 70 12.39 -1.86 -1.99
C GLY A 70 13.75 -2.35 -2.41
N SER A 71 14.37 -3.13 -1.52
CA SER A 71 15.52 -3.95 -1.89
C SER A 71 15.31 -5.40 -1.45
N CYS A 72 15.64 -6.34 -2.34
CA CYS A 72 15.64 -7.76 -2.08
C CYS A 72 16.87 -8.39 -2.75
N ASN A 73 17.63 -9.20 -2.02
CA ASN A 73 18.79 -9.93 -2.56
C ASN A 73 19.81 -9.04 -3.31
N GLY A 74 19.97 -7.78 -2.88
CA GLY A 74 20.88 -6.81 -3.50
C GLY A 74 20.34 -6.12 -4.77
N LYS A 75 19.13 -6.45 -5.21
CA LYS A 75 18.41 -5.75 -6.29
C LYS A 75 17.44 -4.74 -5.70
N GLN A 76 17.42 -3.55 -6.30
CA GLN A 76 16.43 -2.52 -5.98
C GLN A 76 15.23 -2.65 -6.91
N PHE A 77 14.05 -2.34 -6.39
CA PHE A 77 12.80 -2.30 -7.14
C PHE A 77 11.91 -1.19 -6.60
N GLU A 78 10.96 -0.76 -7.41
CA GLU A 78 10.00 0.27 -7.04
C GLU A 78 8.60 -0.34 -6.89
N ILE A 79 7.86 0.13 -5.89
CA ILE A 79 6.46 -0.24 -5.69
C ILE A 79 5.59 0.74 -6.48
N GLU A 80 4.96 0.24 -7.53
CA GLU A 80 4.04 1.00 -8.38
C GLU A 80 2.66 1.12 -7.72
N GLU A 81 2.17 0.03 -7.14
CA GLU A 81 0.81 -0.04 -6.57
C GLU A 81 0.80 -0.96 -5.34
N VAL A 82 -0.01 -0.60 -4.33
CA VAL A 82 -0.23 -1.41 -3.13
C VAL A 82 -1.71 -1.68 -2.97
N GLU A 83 -2.08 -2.95 -2.86
CA GLU A 83 -3.44 -3.40 -2.61
C GLU A 83 -3.53 -4.02 -1.21
N GLY A 84 -4.07 -3.26 -0.26
CA GLY A 84 -4.35 -3.72 1.09
C GLY A 84 -5.85 -3.88 1.36
N LYS A 85 -6.19 -4.62 2.42
CA LYS A 85 -7.57 -4.80 2.89
C LYS A 85 -8.31 -3.47 3.16
N PHE A 86 -7.57 -2.40 3.44
CA PHE A 86 -8.12 -1.09 3.83
C PHE A 86 -7.70 0.05 2.87
N GLY A 87 -7.24 -0.28 1.66
CA GLY A 87 -6.82 0.68 0.64
C GLY A 87 -5.34 0.54 0.28
N ASN A 88 -4.73 1.66 -0.12
CA ASN A 88 -3.41 1.69 -0.79
C ASN A 88 -2.21 1.64 0.18
N ALA A 89 -2.41 1.05 1.36
CA ALA A 89 -1.40 1.00 2.40
C ALA A 89 -1.56 -0.24 3.29
N GLY A 90 -0.42 -0.74 3.78
CA GLY A 90 -0.33 -1.86 4.72
C GLY A 90 0.28 -1.42 6.05
N LYS A 91 -0.23 -1.97 7.16
CA LYS A 91 0.40 -1.88 8.49
C LYS A 91 0.89 -3.26 8.92
N GLU A 92 1.79 -3.28 9.89
CA GLU A 92 2.23 -4.49 10.61
C GLU A 92 1.07 -5.47 10.88
N GLY A 93 1.28 -6.74 10.53
CA GLY A 93 0.32 -7.84 10.63
C GLY A 93 -0.70 -7.92 9.48
N MET A 94 -0.65 -7.01 8.49
CA MET A 94 -1.55 -7.06 7.34
C MET A 94 -0.95 -7.83 6.17
N ASN A 95 -1.80 -8.60 5.49
CA ASN A 95 -1.47 -9.11 4.16
C ASN A 95 -1.75 -8.03 3.13
N ILE A 96 -0.78 -7.80 2.26
CA ILE A 96 -0.84 -6.83 1.16
C ILE A 96 -0.43 -7.48 -0.15
N GLY A 97 -1.05 -7.05 -1.24
CA GLY A 97 -0.55 -7.20 -2.59
C GLY A 97 0.25 -5.96 -2.97
N MET A 98 1.31 -6.12 -3.75
CA MET A 98 2.06 -5.01 -4.31
C MET A 98 2.53 -5.34 -5.73
N SER A 99 2.38 -4.37 -6.62
CA SER A 99 2.95 -4.42 -7.97
C SER A 99 4.33 -3.76 -7.92
N VAL A 100 5.35 -4.48 -8.37
CA VAL A 100 6.73 -3.99 -8.35
C VAL A 100 7.38 -4.06 -9.73
N SER A 101 8.27 -3.10 -10.00
CA SER A 101 9.06 -3.02 -11.22
C SER A 101 10.57 -2.99 -10.91
N GLY A 102 11.37 -3.55 -11.81
CA GLY A 102 12.84 -3.64 -11.66
C GLY A 102 13.36 -4.98 -11.12
N ILE A 103 12.49 -5.91 -10.72
CA ILE A 103 12.86 -7.27 -10.27
C ILE A 103 12.16 -8.35 -11.10
N SER A 104 12.79 -9.52 -11.21
CA SER A 104 12.20 -10.68 -11.90
C SER A 104 11.63 -11.68 -10.89
N LEU A 105 10.70 -12.53 -11.33
CA LEU A 105 10.09 -13.55 -10.47
C LEU A 105 11.12 -14.54 -9.90
N GLU A 106 12.23 -14.77 -10.61
CA GLU A 106 13.29 -15.70 -10.20
C GLU A 106 14.09 -15.20 -8.99
N ASP A 107 14.07 -13.89 -8.77
CA ASP A 107 14.80 -13.22 -7.68
C ASP A 107 14.03 -13.24 -6.35
N LEU A 108 12.76 -13.63 -6.38
CA LEU A 108 11.85 -13.60 -5.24
C LEU A 108 11.49 -15.01 -4.80
N LYS A 109 11.87 -15.37 -3.58
CA LYS A 109 11.47 -16.64 -2.97
C LYS A 109 10.42 -16.42 -1.90
N LYS A 110 9.59 -17.45 -1.70
CA LYS A 110 8.66 -17.50 -0.57
C LYS A 110 9.46 -17.51 0.74
N GLY A 111 9.12 -16.61 1.65
CA GLY A 111 9.80 -16.40 2.93
C GLY A 111 10.88 -15.32 2.89
N ASP A 112 11.17 -14.72 1.73
CA ASP A 112 12.12 -13.61 1.66
C ASP A 112 11.55 -12.39 2.38
N VAL A 113 12.42 -11.70 3.13
CA VAL A 113 12.07 -10.45 3.82
C VAL A 113 12.60 -9.28 3.00
N ILE A 114 11.67 -8.50 2.49
CA ILE A 114 11.93 -7.27 1.74
C ILE A 114 12.04 -6.12 2.73
N SER A 115 13.05 -5.28 2.56
CA SER A 115 13.15 -3.99 3.26
C SER A 115 12.74 -2.86 2.34
N LEU A 116 11.86 -1.98 2.83
CA LEU A 116 11.28 -0.86 2.09
C LEU A 116 11.65 0.48 2.73
N SER A 117 12.02 1.44 1.89
CA SER A 117 12.29 2.82 2.28
C SER A 117 11.40 3.77 1.47
N PRO A 118 11.00 4.94 2.04
CA PRO A 118 10.39 6.00 1.24
C PRO A 118 11.33 6.37 0.09
N ALA A 119 10.81 6.58 -1.12
CA ALA A 119 11.57 7.25 -2.16
C ALA A 119 11.91 8.68 -1.69
N GLU A 120 13.18 9.08 -1.81
CA GLU A 120 13.62 10.47 -1.55
C GLU A 120 13.11 11.44 -2.61
#